data_AF-A0AA88UM40-F1
#
_entry.id   AF-A0AA88UM40-F1
#
_cell.length_a   1.000
_cell.length_b   1.000
_cell.length_c   1.000
_cell.angle_alpha   90.00
_cell.angle_beta   90.00
_cell.angle_gamma   90.00
#
_symmetry.space_group_name_H-M   'P 1'
#
loop_
_entity.id
_entity.type
_entity.pdbx_description
1 polymer ?
#
loop_
_entity_poly.entity_id
_entity_poly.type
_entity_poly.pdbx_seq_one_letter_code
_entity_poly.pdbx_strand_id
1 'polypeptide(L)'
;MMEVERVQGIASISIPKDTIPPEFIRPENEQPALTTFPGQAPEVPVIDFANKDEKNLVDLIFDASCKWGLFQIVNHDIPSDVIQKLQDAGKEFFELTQHEKEIYAKPPDAKSVEGYGTKLQKEVQGKKGWVDHLFHKIWPPAAINYQFWPKNPPSYRFAIHYFVTQYAKR
;
A
#
# COMPACT_ATOMS: atom_id res chain seq x y z
N MET A 1 23.14 -16.15 10.66
CA MET A 1 22.11 -15.10 10.45
C MET A 1 20.81 -15.84 10.18
N MET A 2 19.75 -15.61 10.95
CA MET A 2 18.44 -16.19 10.64
C MET A 2 17.91 -15.49 9.39
N GLU A 3 17.52 -16.27 8.39
CA GLU A 3 16.87 -15.78 7.17
C GLU A 3 15.54 -15.10 7.57
N VAL A 4 15.30 -13.88 7.06
CA VAL A 4 14.04 -13.18 7.35
C VAL A 4 12.97 -13.79 6.47
N GLU A 5 12.07 -14.58 7.05
CA GLU A 5 10.94 -15.14 6.32
C GLU A 5 9.99 -14.02 5.86
N ARG A 6 9.67 -14.03 4.56
CA ARG A 6 8.72 -13.11 3.92
C ARG A 6 7.35 -13.76 3.80
N VAL A 7 6.28 -12.96 3.91
CA VAL A 7 4.90 -13.47 3.90
C VAL A 7 4.57 -14.16 2.58
N GLN A 8 5.07 -13.66 1.44
CA GLN A 8 4.89 -14.32 0.13
C GLN A 8 5.52 -15.72 0.10
N GLY A 9 6.69 -15.89 0.72
CA GLY A 9 7.34 -17.20 0.85
C GLY A 9 6.55 -18.15 1.76
N ILE A 10 6.11 -17.63 2.92
CA ILE A 10 5.27 -18.38 3.86
C ILE A 10 3.96 -18.81 3.19
N ALA A 11 3.29 -17.91 2.47
CA ALA A 11 2.05 -18.17 1.75
C ALA A 11 2.20 -19.30 0.72
N SER A 12 3.30 -19.32 -0.02
CA SER A 12 3.59 -20.36 -1.02
C SER A 12 3.67 -21.77 -0.41
N ILE A 13 4.10 -21.88 0.85
CA ILE A 13 4.19 -23.15 1.60
C ILE A 13 2.88 -23.47 2.33
N SER A 14 2.18 -22.44 2.80
CA SER A 14 1.03 -22.51 3.70
C SER A 14 -0.28 -22.78 2.97
N ILE A 15 -0.49 -22.14 1.80
CA ILE A 15 -1.71 -22.27 1.00
C ILE A 15 -1.98 -23.73 0.56
N PRO A 16 -1.01 -24.49 0.01
CA PRO A 16 -1.27 -25.87 -0.39
C PRO A 16 -1.61 -26.81 0.77
N LYS A 17 -1.26 -26.42 2.00
CA LYS A 17 -1.51 -27.19 3.23
C LYS A 17 -2.80 -26.78 3.93
N ASP A 18 -3.48 -25.73 3.46
CA ASP A 18 -4.64 -25.12 4.12
C ASP A 18 -4.36 -24.78 5.60
N THR A 19 -3.18 -24.20 5.85
CA THR A 19 -2.75 -23.79 7.21
C THR A 19 -2.23 -22.36 7.18
N ILE A 20 -2.28 -21.67 8.31
CA ILE A 20 -1.66 -20.34 8.52
C ILE A 20 -0.88 -20.39 9.84
N PRO A 21 0.38 -19.91 9.90
CA PRO A 21 1.13 -19.91 11.14
C PRO A 21 0.45 -19.09 12.26
N PRO A 22 0.52 -19.52 13.53
CA PRO A 22 -0.23 -18.92 14.64
C PRO A 22 0.06 -17.43 14.88
N GLU A 23 1.24 -16.93 14.52
CA GLU A 23 1.58 -15.51 14.65
C GLU A 23 0.78 -14.59 13.71
N PHE A 24 0.17 -15.13 12.65
CA PHE A 24 -0.67 -14.38 11.70
C PHE A 24 -2.17 -14.51 12.00
N ILE A 25 -2.55 -15.47 12.84
CA ILE A 25 -3.94 -15.65 13.27
C ILE A 25 -4.28 -14.56 14.28
N ARG A 26 -5.23 -13.69 13.94
CA ARG A 26 -5.71 -12.62 14.83
C ARG A 26 -6.40 -13.20 16.07
N PRO A 27 -6.34 -12.52 17.24
CA PRO A 27 -7.10 -12.95 18.40
C PRO A 27 -8.60 -12.95 18.09
N GLU A 28 -9.39 -13.76 18.78
CA GLU A 28 -10.81 -14.00 18.47
C GLU A 28 -11.65 -12.71 18.36
N ASN A 29 -11.33 -11.71 19.19
CA ASN A 29 -12.00 -10.40 19.18
C ASN A 29 -11.60 -9.48 17.99
N GLU A 30 -10.54 -9.80 17.26
CA GLU A 30 -10.10 -9.11 16.04
C GLU A 30 -10.40 -9.92 14.76
N GLN A 31 -10.76 -11.20 14.90
CA GLN A 31 -11.20 -11.98 13.77
C GLN A 31 -12.54 -11.43 13.24
N PRO A 32 -12.83 -11.55 11.94
CA PRO A 32 -14.13 -11.19 11.42
C PRO A 32 -15.21 -11.89 12.23
N ALA A 33 -15.96 -11.13 13.02
CA ALA A 33 -17.11 -11.68 13.71
C ALA A 33 -18.18 -12.07 12.68
N LEU A 34 -19.12 -12.94 13.09
CA LEU A 34 -20.40 -13.15 12.40
C LEU A 34 -21.20 -11.84 12.17
N THR A 35 -20.72 -10.70 12.71
CA THR A 35 -21.33 -9.37 12.72
C THR A 35 -20.51 -8.33 11.95
N THR A 36 -19.76 -8.72 10.91
CA THR A 36 -19.37 -7.74 9.87
C THR A 36 -20.64 -7.02 9.45
N PHE A 37 -20.72 -5.69 9.67
CA PHE A 37 -21.94 -4.86 9.73
C PHE A 37 -23.26 -5.63 9.42
N PRO A 38 -24.05 -6.01 10.43
CA PRO A 38 -25.32 -6.69 10.17
C PRO A 38 -26.30 -5.70 9.53
N GLY A 39 -26.35 -5.68 8.20
CA GLY A 39 -27.18 -4.76 7.43
C GLY A 39 -26.57 -4.38 6.08
N GLN A 40 -27.17 -3.40 5.41
CA GLN A 40 -26.58 -2.80 4.22
C GLN A 40 -25.29 -2.08 4.63
N ALA A 41 -24.17 -2.42 3.97
CA ALA A 41 -22.91 -1.75 4.20
C ALA A 41 -23.10 -0.25 3.89
N PRO A 42 -22.69 0.65 4.79
CA PRO A 42 -22.79 2.07 4.54
C PRO A 42 -21.89 2.41 3.34
N GLU A 43 -22.40 3.20 2.40
CA GLU A 43 -21.67 3.55 1.17
C GLU A 43 -20.67 4.67 1.44
N VAL A 44 -19.39 4.40 1.16
CA VAL A 44 -18.32 5.39 1.26
C VAL A 44 -18.61 6.57 0.32
N PRO A 45 -18.53 7.83 0.79
CA PRO A 45 -18.79 8.99 -0.06
C PRO A 45 -17.90 9.00 -1.30
N VAL A 46 -18.50 9.33 -2.44
CA VAL A 46 -17.80 9.53 -3.72
C VAL A 46 -17.89 11.00 -4.08
N ILE A 47 -16.73 11.65 -4.26
CA ILE A 47 -16.63 13.07 -4.57
C ILE A 47 -16.14 13.23 -6.01
N ASP A 48 -16.95 13.92 -6.82
CA ASP A 48 -16.64 14.21 -8.21
C ASP A 48 -15.85 15.52 -8.34
N PHE A 49 -14.59 15.43 -8.74
CA PHE A 49 -13.71 16.58 -8.93
C PHE A 49 -13.97 17.34 -10.25
N ALA A 50 -14.82 16.81 -11.13
CA ALA A 50 -15.32 17.57 -12.29
C ALA A 50 -16.41 18.59 -11.90
N ASN A 51 -16.87 18.60 -10.65
CA ASN A 51 -17.82 19.60 -10.15
C ASN A 51 -17.23 21.01 -10.22
N LYS A 52 -17.87 21.88 -11.00
CA LYS A 52 -17.44 23.27 -11.20
C LYS A 52 -17.88 24.23 -10.08
N ASP A 53 -18.80 23.80 -9.21
CA ASP A 53 -19.17 24.55 -8.02
C ASP A 53 -18.15 24.28 -6.91
N GLU A 54 -17.11 25.13 -6.86
CA GLU A 54 -16.02 25.00 -5.88
C GLU A 54 -16.53 25.03 -4.44
N LYS A 55 -17.56 25.83 -4.14
CA LYS A 55 -18.11 25.91 -2.78
C LYS A 55 -18.76 24.60 -2.40
N ASN A 56 -19.59 24.06 -3.30
CA ASN A 56 -20.21 22.76 -3.07
C ASN A 56 -19.18 21.63 -2.94
N LEU A 57 -18.12 21.64 -3.77
CA LEU A 57 -17.04 20.66 -3.68
C LEU A 57 -16.31 20.72 -2.33
N VAL A 58 -15.98 21.91 -1.84
CA VAL A 58 -15.37 22.10 -0.52
C VAL A 58 -16.29 21.61 0.60
N ASP A 59 -17.59 21.92 0.52
CA ASP A 59 -18.57 21.47 1.50
C ASP A 59 -18.67 19.94 1.51
N LEU A 60 -18.68 19.27 0.35
CA LEU A 60 -18.69 17.80 0.24
C LEU A 60 -17.44 17.16 0.85
N ILE A 61 -16.26 17.73 0.57
CA ILE A 61 -14.99 17.25 1.13
C ILE A 61 -14.98 17.40 2.65
N PHE A 62 -15.41 18.56 3.16
CA PHE A 62 -15.49 18.82 4.59
C PHE A 62 -16.43 17.83 5.27
N ASP A 63 -17.64 17.65 4.73
CA ASP A 63 -18.68 16.82 5.32
C ASP A 63 -18.27 15.34 5.32
N ALA A 64 -17.67 14.85 4.22
CA ALA A 64 -17.10 13.50 4.16
C ALA A 64 -15.92 13.33 5.12
N SER A 65 -15.01 14.30 5.22
CA SER A 65 -13.88 14.26 6.14
C SER A 65 -14.33 14.21 7.60
N CYS A 66 -15.34 14.99 7.99
CA CYS A 66 -15.84 15.03 9.36
C CYS A 66 -16.69 13.82 9.74
N LYS A 67 -17.56 13.34 8.82
CA LYS A 67 -18.50 12.25 9.12
C LYS A 67 -17.89 10.87 8.92
N TRP A 68 -17.00 10.72 7.94
CA TRP A 68 -16.41 9.43 7.55
C TRP A 68 -14.92 9.33 7.84
N GLY A 69 -14.17 10.42 7.71
CA GLY A 69 -12.70 10.40 7.77
C GLY A 69 -12.04 9.75 6.53
N LEU A 70 -12.84 9.32 5.55
CA LEU A 70 -12.39 8.78 4.26
C LEU A 70 -13.47 9.01 3.18
N PHE A 71 -13.05 9.11 1.92
CA PHE A 71 -13.92 9.22 0.76
C PHE A 71 -13.16 8.77 -0.50
N GLN A 72 -13.89 8.45 -1.56
CA GLN A 72 -13.36 8.18 -2.88
C GLN A 72 -13.43 9.45 -3.74
N ILE A 73 -12.43 9.65 -4.59
CA ILE A 73 -12.43 10.75 -5.56
C ILE A 73 -12.58 10.14 -6.95
N VAL A 74 -13.47 10.71 -7.76
CA VAL A 74 -13.59 10.42 -9.20
C VAL A 74 -13.34 11.69 -10.01
N ASN A 75 -13.01 11.53 -11.29
CA ASN A 75 -12.63 12.63 -12.19
C ASN A 75 -11.50 13.52 -11.62
N HIS A 76 -10.53 12.90 -10.95
CA HIS A 76 -9.33 13.56 -10.39
C HIS A 76 -8.30 13.98 -11.47
N ASP A 77 -8.62 13.83 -12.75
CA ASP A 77 -7.79 14.17 -13.92
C ASP A 77 -6.41 13.49 -14.04
N ILE A 78 -6.03 12.63 -13.09
CA ILE A 78 -4.91 11.69 -13.28
C ILE A 78 -5.30 10.66 -14.36
N PRO A 79 -4.57 10.60 -15.50
CA PRO A 79 -4.88 9.65 -16.56
C PRO A 79 -4.86 8.19 -16.09
N SER A 80 -5.82 7.39 -16.55
CA SER A 80 -5.94 5.98 -16.15
C SER A 80 -4.72 5.14 -16.55
N ASP A 81 -4.06 5.48 -17.66
CA ASP A 81 -2.85 4.78 -18.11
C ASP A 81 -1.66 5.02 -17.16
N VAL A 82 -1.60 6.17 -16.50
CA VAL A 82 -0.57 6.47 -15.47
C VAL A 82 -0.76 5.56 -14.27
N ILE A 83 -2.01 5.41 -13.81
CA ILE A 83 -2.36 4.54 -12.67
C ILE A 83 -2.09 3.08 -13.03
N GLN A 84 -2.47 2.65 -14.24
CA GLN A 84 -2.21 1.29 -14.72
C GLN A 84 -0.71 0.99 -14.75
N LYS A 85 0.11 1.87 -15.33
CA LYS A 85 1.58 1.70 -15.36
C LYS A 85 2.20 1.64 -13.96
N LEU A 86 1.66 2.40 -13.01
CA LEU A 86 2.09 2.34 -11.61
C LEU A 86 1.76 0.98 -10.98
N GLN A 87 0.55 0.48 -11.20
CA GLN A 87 0.11 -0.83 -10.72
C GLN A 87 0.93 -1.97 -11.35
N ASP A 88 1.17 -1.91 -12.66
CA ASP A 88 1.95 -2.90 -13.40
C ASP A 88 3.40 -2.93 -12.89
N ALA A 89 4.04 -1.78 -12.74
CA ALA A 89 5.40 -1.68 -12.19
C ALA A 89 5.50 -2.27 -10.77
N GLY A 90 4.50 -2.01 -9.92
CA GLY A 90 4.43 -2.59 -8.58
C GLY A 90 4.27 -4.11 -8.63
N LYS A 91 3.33 -4.59 -9.45
CA LYS A 91 3.08 -6.02 -9.65
C LYS A 91 4.33 -6.76 -10.14
N GLU A 92 4.95 -6.26 -11.21
CA GLU A 92 6.17 -6.81 -11.79
C GLU A 92 7.30 -6.90 -10.76
N PHE A 93 7.47 -5.89 -9.90
CA PHE A 93 8.44 -5.95 -8.79
C PHE A 93 8.13 -7.10 -7.81
N PHE A 94 6.87 -7.29 -7.42
CA PHE A 94 6.50 -8.35 -6.48
C PHE A 94 6.52 -9.76 -7.09
N GLU A 95 6.48 -9.87 -8.42
CA GLU A 95 6.67 -11.12 -9.17
C GLU A 95 8.14 -11.54 -9.32
N LEU A 96 9.10 -10.64 -9.04
CA LEU A 96 10.53 -10.98 -9.03
C LEU A 96 10.87 -12.06 -8.00
N THR A 97 12.03 -12.68 -8.18
CA THR A 97 12.56 -13.64 -7.21
C THR A 97 12.77 -12.98 -5.84
N GLN A 98 12.71 -13.78 -4.77
CA GLN A 98 12.98 -13.26 -3.42
C GLN A 98 14.35 -12.57 -3.35
N HIS A 99 15.37 -13.16 -3.97
CA HIS A 99 16.73 -12.61 -4.01
C HIS A 99 16.77 -11.19 -4.61
N GLU A 100 16.08 -10.96 -5.73
CA GLU A 100 16.02 -9.65 -6.36
C GLU A 100 15.29 -8.61 -5.49
N LYS A 101 14.25 -9.02 -4.76
CA LYS A 101 13.53 -8.13 -3.83
C LYS A 101 14.36 -7.79 -2.59
N GLU A 102 15.15 -8.73 -2.08
CA GLU A 102 16.02 -8.51 -0.91
C GLU A 102 17.12 -7.47 -1.14
N ILE A 103 17.48 -7.18 -2.40
CA ILE A 103 18.41 -6.08 -2.73
C ILE A 103 17.91 -4.73 -2.18
N TYR A 104 16.59 -4.57 -2.08
CA TYR A 104 15.94 -3.36 -1.59
C TYR A 104 15.49 -3.47 -0.13
N ALA A 105 15.85 -4.54 0.59
CA ALA A 105 15.38 -4.78 1.94
C ALA A 105 15.73 -3.63 2.88
N LYS A 106 14.77 -3.29 3.76
CA LYS A 106 15.02 -2.33 4.82
C LYS A 106 16.12 -2.88 5.75
N PRO A 107 17.23 -2.14 5.96
CA PRO A 107 18.26 -2.57 6.90
C PRO A 107 17.71 -2.71 8.34
N PRO A 108 18.18 -3.69 9.14
CA PRO A 108 17.69 -3.91 10.51
C PRO A 108 17.79 -2.63 11.37
N ASP A 109 18.92 -1.95 11.31
CA ASP A 109 19.22 -0.75 12.11
C ASP A 109 18.84 0.57 11.41
N ALA A 110 18.15 0.49 10.27
CA ALA A 110 17.71 1.69 9.56
C ALA A 110 16.64 2.44 10.38
N LYS A 111 16.92 3.72 10.64
CA LYS A 111 15.98 4.70 11.18
C LYS A 111 14.90 5.11 10.16
N SER A 112 15.19 4.96 8.86
CA SER A 112 14.21 5.20 7.80
C SER A 112 13.23 4.02 7.72
N VAL A 113 11.97 4.29 7.34
CA VAL A 113 10.97 3.25 7.06
C VAL A 113 11.10 2.66 5.66
N GLU A 114 12.00 3.20 4.84
CA GLU A 114 12.16 2.82 3.44
C GLU A 114 12.84 1.46 3.27
N GLY A 115 12.42 0.75 2.23
CA GLY A 115 12.90 -0.56 1.84
C GLY A 115 11.79 -1.61 1.76
N TYR A 116 12.17 -2.78 1.23
CA TYR A 116 11.35 -3.97 1.18
C TYR A 116 11.29 -4.65 2.56
N GLY A 117 10.09 -4.96 3.00
CA GLY A 117 9.78 -5.28 4.39
C GLY A 117 8.58 -6.21 4.52
N THR A 118 8.48 -6.88 5.66
CA THR A 118 7.27 -7.62 6.05
C THR A 118 6.71 -7.13 7.39
N LYS A 119 7.56 -6.49 8.20
CA LYS A 119 7.20 -5.96 9.51
C LYS A 119 6.71 -4.52 9.42
N LEU A 120 5.47 -4.28 9.84
CA LEU A 120 4.97 -2.94 10.10
C LEU A 120 5.18 -2.60 11.58
N GLN A 121 5.36 -1.32 11.92
CA GLN A 121 5.71 -0.89 13.30
C GLN A 121 4.68 -1.26 14.39
N LYS A 122 3.53 -1.85 14.05
CA LYS A 122 2.42 -2.18 14.96
C LYS A 122 2.19 -3.69 15.12
N GLU A 123 3.25 -4.47 15.37
CA GLU A 123 3.10 -5.87 15.78
C GLU A 123 2.77 -5.93 17.29
N VAL A 124 1.49 -5.84 17.62
CA VAL A 124 0.98 -5.90 19.00
C VAL A 124 0.92 -7.37 19.43
N GLN A 125 1.36 -7.68 20.65
CA GLN A 125 1.30 -9.04 21.23
C GLN A 125 1.97 -10.14 20.37
N GLY A 126 3.01 -9.78 19.61
CA GLY A 126 3.72 -10.74 18.75
C GLY A 126 2.94 -11.21 17.52
N LYS A 127 1.81 -10.56 17.21
CA LYS A 127 1.04 -10.83 15.99
C LYS A 127 1.63 -10.05 14.82
N LYS A 128 1.86 -10.77 13.71
CA LYS A 128 2.45 -10.22 12.47
C LYS A 128 1.36 -9.89 11.45
N GLY A 129 1.64 -8.91 10.60
CA GLY A 129 0.79 -8.61 9.45
C GLY A 129 0.98 -9.65 8.33
N TRP A 130 -0.11 -10.04 7.66
CA TRP A 130 -0.03 -10.87 6.45
C TRP A 130 0.24 -10.00 5.21
N VAL A 131 1.42 -9.37 5.18
CA VAL A 131 1.78 -8.41 4.14
C VAL A 131 3.29 -8.33 3.94
N ASP A 132 3.73 -8.35 2.70
CA ASP A 132 5.03 -7.80 2.31
C ASP A 132 4.80 -6.43 1.66
N HIS A 133 5.74 -5.52 1.86
CA HIS A 133 5.63 -4.14 1.40
C HIS A 133 6.96 -3.62 0.87
N LEU A 134 6.89 -2.59 0.05
CA LEU A 134 8.02 -1.77 -0.34
C LEU A 134 7.65 -0.31 -0.07
N PHE A 135 8.36 0.32 0.87
CA PHE A 135 8.20 1.75 1.14
C PHE A 135 9.38 2.53 0.60
N HIS A 136 9.13 3.65 -0.06
CA HIS A 136 10.16 4.61 -0.46
C HIS A 136 9.53 5.99 -0.57
N LYS A 137 10.31 7.03 -0.31
CA LYS A 137 9.84 8.41 -0.44
C LYS A 137 9.78 8.80 -1.91
N ILE A 138 8.66 9.40 -2.28
CA ILE A 138 8.41 9.92 -3.64
C ILE A 138 8.39 11.46 -3.71
N TRP A 139 8.32 12.13 -2.55
CA TRP A 139 8.31 13.60 -2.42
C TRP A 139 8.77 14.03 -1.01
N PRO A 140 9.39 15.22 -0.84
CA PRO A 140 9.90 16.12 -1.88
C PRO A 140 11.12 15.56 -2.62
N PRO A 141 11.52 16.09 -3.80
CA PRO A 141 12.62 15.55 -4.59
C PRO A 141 13.95 15.46 -3.81
N ALA A 142 14.20 16.43 -2.92
CA ALA A 142 15.38 16.45 -2.06
C ALA A 142 15.43 15.33 -1.01
N ALA A 143 14.29 14.68 -0.73
CA ALA A 143 14.18 13.59 0.24
C ALA A 143 14.12 12.19 -0.41
N ILE A 144 14.14 12.11 -1.75
CA ILE A 144 14.05 10.84 -2.47
C ILE A 144 15.36 10.07 -2.31
N ASN A 145 15.24 8.83 -1.86
CA ASN A 145 16.36 7.92 -1.72
C ASN A 145 16.29 6.78 -2.74
N TYR A 146 16.96 6.97 -3.87
CA TYR A 146 16.93 6.01 -4.99
C TYR A 146 17.58 4.65 -4.70
N GLN A 147 18.22 4.46 -3.54
CA GLN A 147 18.73 3.14 -3.16
C GLN A 147 17.61 2.13 -2.91
N PHE A 148 16.44 2.60 -2.48
CA PHE A 148 15.25 1.76 -2.21
C PHE A 148 14.27 1.74 -3.38
N TRP A 149 14.64 2.33 -4.52
CA TRP A 149 13.83 2.32 -5.73
C TRP A 149 14.27 1.17 -6.65
N PRO A 150 13.38 0.19 -6.93
CA PRO A 150 13.62 -0.86 -7.89
C PRO A 150 14.24 -0.38 -9.21
N LYS A 151 15.24 -1.13 -9.68
CA LYS A 151 15.81 -1.02 -11.02
C LYS A 151 15.21 -2.05 -11.99
N ASN A 152 14.60 -3.10 -11.44
CA ASN A 152 13.83 -4.11 -12.16
C ASN A 152 12.40 -4.09 -11.55
N PRO A 153 11.34 -3.92 -12.35
CA PRO A 153 11.36 -3.67 -13.79
C PRO A 153 11.99 -2.31 -14.15
N PRO A 154 12.60 -2.15 -15.35
CA PRO A 154 13.16 -0.87 -15.79
C PRO A 154 12.13 0.27 -15.84
N SER A 155 10.86 -0.08 -16.02
CA SER A 155 9.70 0.82 -16.01
C SER A 155 9.41 1.43 -14.64
N TYR A 156 9.86 0.81 -13.53
CA TYR A 156 9.43 1.16 -12.18
C TYR A 156 9.64 2.63 -11.84
N ARG A 157 10.87 3.12 -12.01
CA ARG A 157 11.22 4.50 -11.66
C ARG A 157 10.45 5.50 -12.51
N PHE A 158 10.34 5.23 -13.80
CA PHE A 158 9.60 6.06 -14.73
C PHE A 158 8.12 6.13 -14.37
N ALA A 159 7.49 5.00 -14.05
CA ALA A 159 6.09 4.94 -13.64
C ALA A 159 5.84 5.77 -12.37
N ILE A 160 6.70 5.63 -11.34
CA ILE A 160 6.60 6.41 -10.10
C ILE A 160 6.80 7.91 -10.37
N HIS A 161 7.85 8.30 -11.09
CA HIS A 161 8.10 9.70 -11.41
C HIS A 161 6.94 10.30 -12.18
N TYR A 162 6.44 9.61 -13.20
CA TYR A 162 5.34 10.09 -14.03
C TYR A 162 4.06 10.26 -13.20
N PHE A 163 3.74 9.30 -12.33
CA PHE A 163 2.64 9.44 -11.37
C PHE A 163 2.81 10.66 -10.46
N VAL A 164 3.97 10.84 -9.83
CA VAL A 164 4.25 12.01 -8.96
C VAL A 164 4.08 13.31 -9.72
N THR A 165 4.47 13.39 -11.00
CA THR A 165 4.28 14.62 -11.79
C THR A 165 2.82 14.95 -12.07
N GLN A 166 1.93 13.96 -12.13
CA GLN A 166 0.49 14.21 -12.28
C GLN A 166 -0.14 14.53 -10.92
N TYR A 167 0.27 13.82 -9.87
CA TYR A 167 -0.22 14.01 -8.51
C TYR A 167 0.14 15.39 -7.96
N ALA A 168 1.39 15.83 -8.08
CA ALA A 168 1.88 17.10 -7.53
C ALA A 168 1.38 18.36 -8.28
N LYS A 169 0.69 18.20 -9.42
CA LYS A 169 0.04 19.30 -10.14
C LYS A 169 -1.35 19.62 -9.59
N ARG A 170 -1.87 18.81 -8.67
CA ARG A 170 -3.15 18.97 -8.00
C ARG A 170 -2.91 19.33 -6.55
#